data_AF-A0A946APQ0-F1
#
_entry.id   AF-A0A946APQ0-F1
#
_cell.length_a   1.000
_cell.length_b   1.000
_cell.length_c   1.000
_cell.angle_alpha   90.00
_cell.angle_beta   90.00
_cell.angle_gamma   90.00
#
_symmetry.space_group_name_H-M   'P 1'
#
loop_
_entity.id
_entity.type
_entity.pdbx_description
1 polymer ?
#
loop_
_entity_poly.entity_id
_entity_poly.type
_entity_poly.pdbx_seq_one_letter_code
_entity_poly.pdbx_strand_id
1 'polypeptide(L)' 'GISAIIDPRGEITQQIPYLERSAISATIYPQNIFTFYVKYGDYIGRLSLLVSGLLLLLAFARKKTDL' A
#
# COMPACT_ATOMS: atom_id res chain seq x y z
N GLY A 1 15.02 -3.58 -18.35
CA GLY A 1 14.12 -3.61 -17.19
C GLY A 1 14.27 -4.92 -16.45
N ILE A 2 13.80 -5.01 -15.21
CA ILE A 2 13.73 -6.28 -14.46
C ILE A 2 12.41 -6.95 -14.86
N SER A 3 12.46 -8.17 -15.36
CA SER A 3 11.25 -8.97 -15.57
C SER A 3 11.17 -10.02 -14.47
N ALA A 4 10.02 -10.08 -13.80
CA ALA A 4 9.81 -10.98 -12.67
C ALA A 4 8.33 -11.38 -12.57
N ILE A 5 8.09 -12.48 -11.90
CA ILE A 5 6.76 -12.96 -11.53
C ILE A 5 6.62 -12.74 -10.03
N ILE A 6 5.53 -12.08 -9.65
CA ILE A 6 5.25 -11.67 -8.28
C ILE A 6 3.95 -12.34 -7.86
N ASP A 7 3.95 -12.92 -6.68
CA ASP A 7 2.75 -13.53 -6.11
C ASP A 7 1.76 -12.47 -5.58
N PRO A 8 0.53 -12.84 -5.20
CA PRO A 8 -0.44 -11.87 -4.66
C PRO A 8 -0.03 -11.21 -3.33
N ARG A 9 1.00 -11.72 -2.65
CA ARG A 9 1.54 -11.17 -1.40
C ARG A 9 2.67 -10.17 -1.65
N GLY A 10 3.17 -10.08 -2.89
CA GLY A 10 4.28 -9.22 -3.27
C GLY A 10 5.64 -9.94 -3.24
N GLU A 11 5.68 -11.26 -3.09
CA GLU A 11 6.91 -12.04 -3.11
C GLU A 11 7.35 -12.34 -4.55
N ILE A 12 8.65 -12.18 -4.83
CA ILE A 12 9.23 -12.50 -6.14
C ILE A 12 9.43 -14.01 -6.21
N THR A 13 8.67 -14.66 -7.08
CA THR A 13 8.76 -16.12 -7.26
C THR A 13 9.79 -16.50 -8.31
N GLN A 14 9.95 -15.69 -9.37
CA GLN A 14 10.99 -15.87 -10.39
C GLN A 14 11.41 -14.51 -10.95
N GLN A 15 12.68 -14.36 -11.31
CA GLN A 15 13.24 -13.13 -11.86
C GLN A 15 14.33 -13.48 -12.87
N ILE A 16 14.40 -12.72 -13.98
CA ILE A 16 15.51 -12.84 -14.93
C ILE A 16 16.64 -11.84 -14.64
N PRO A 17 17.89 -12.18 -14.97
CA PRO A 17 19.01 -11.25 -14.89
C PRO A 17 18.79 -9.99 -15.73
N TYR A 18 19.32 -8.88 -15.24
CA TYR A 18 19.24 -7.60 -15.93
C TYR A 18 20.15 -7.60 -17.17
N LEU A 19 19.69 -6.96 -18.25
CA LEU A 19 20.40 -6.84 -19.54
C LEU A 19 20.73 -8.17 -20.23
N GLU A 20 20.09 -9.27 -19.83
CA GLU A 20 20.27 -10.58 -20.45
C GLU A 20 19.08 -10.96 -21.33
N ARG A 21 19.35 -11.50 -22.52
CA ARG A 21 18.32 -12.04 -23.40
C ARG A 21 17.85 -13.39 -22.86
N SER A 22 16.71 -13.38 -22.17
CA SER A 22 16.12 -14.56 -21.56
C SER A 22 14.59 -14.56 -21.73
N ALA A 23 13.97 -15.71 -21.50
CA ALA A 23 12.52 -15.89 -21.49
C ALA A 23 12.10 -16.54 -20.17
N ILE A 24 10.95 -16.13 -19.63
CA ILE A 24 10.39 -16.65 -18.38
C ILE A 24 9.01 -17.24 -18.65
N SER A 25 8.74 -18.44 -18.14
CA SER A 25 7.46 -19.13 -18.29
C SER A 25 7.02 -19.67 -16.93
N ALA A 26 5.80 -19.36 -16.53
CA ALA A 26 5.21 -19.86 -15.29
C ALA A 26 3.70 -19.94 -15.38
N THR A 27 3.12 -20.77 -14.52
CA THR A 27 1.67 -20.89 -14.35
C THR A 27 1.21 -19.89 -13.30
N ILE A 28 0.27 -19.01 -13.65
CA ILE A 28 -0.31 -18.02 -12.75
C ILE A 28 -1.76 -18.38 -12.48
N TYR A 29 -2.17 -18.33 -11.21
CA TYR A 29 -3.55 -18.55 -10.80
C TYR A 29 -4.26 -17.22 -10.56
N PRO A 30 -5.36 -16.92 -11.27
CA PRO A 30 -6.11 -15.69 -11.07
C PRO A 30 -6.69 -15.62 -9.66
N GLN A 31 -6.61 -14.44 -9.04
CA GLN A 31 -7.18 -14.20 -7.72
C GLN A 31 -8.55 -13.55 -7.86
N ASN A 32 -9.55 -14.11 -7.17
CA ASN A 32 -10.92 -13.59 -7.15
C ASN A 32 -11.26 -12.85 -5.85
N ILE A 33 -10.26 -12.63 -4.99
CA ILE A 33 -10.45 -12.01 -3.68
C ILE A 33 -10.11 -10.53 -3.80
N PHE A 34 -11.11 -9.68 -3.55
CA PHE A 34 -10.88 -8.25 -3.38
C PHE A 34 -10.34 -7.96 -1.97
N THR A 35 -9.15 -7.36 -1.89
CA THR A 35 -8.56 -6.92 -0.63
C THR A 35 -9.36 -5.77 -0.04
N PHE A 36 -9.17 -5.51 1.26
CA PHE A 36 -9.81 -4.38 1.94
C PHE A 36 -9.50 -3.05 1.21
N TYR A 37 -8.25 -2.88 0.80
CA TYR A 37 -7.81 -1.70 0.05
C TYR A 37 -8.57 -1.52 -1.27
N VAL A 38 -8.76 -2.61 -2.04
CA VAL A 38 -9.51 -2.51 -3.31
C VAL A 38 -10.98 -2.16 -3.07
N LYS A 39 -11.58 -2.63 -1.96
CA LYS A 39 -13.00 -2.36 -1.65
C LYS A 39 -13.25 -0.94 -1.15
N TYR A 40 -12.37 -0.40 -0.31
CA TYR A 40 -12.62 0.86 0.42
C TYR A 40 -11.63 1.98 0.08
N GLY A 41 -10.57 1.67 -0.66
CA GLY A 41 -9.49 2.60 -0.98
C GLY A 41 -8.82 3.19 0.26
N ASP A 42 -8.35 4.42 0.12
CA ASP A 42 -7.68 5.17 1.19
C ASP A 42 -8.65 5.75 2.24
N TYR A 43 -9.90 5.29 2.31
CA TYR A 43 -10.91 5.89 3.18
C TYR A 43 -10.48 5.94 4.65
N ILE A 44 -9.93 4.83 5.18
CA ILE A 44 -9.40 4.79 6.55
C ILE A 44 -8.29 5.82 6.72
N GLY A 45 -7.32 5.87 5.80
CA GLY A 45 -6.21 6.82 5.87
C GLY A 45 -6.68 8.28 5.87
N ARG A 46 -7.64 8.62 5.01
CA ARG A 46 -8.22 9.97 4.94
C ARG A 46 -8.97 10.35 6.22
N LEU A 47 -9.75 9.43 6.78
CA LEU A 47 -10.46 9.67 8.04
C LEU A 47 -9.49 9.82 9.21
N SER A 48 -8.47 8.95 9.30
CA SER A 48 -7.43 9.04 10.32
C SER A 48 -6.66 10.36 10.24
N LEU A 49 -6.34 10.86 9.04
CA LEU A 49 -5.72 12.16 8.84
C LEU A 49 -6.59 13.30 9.36
N LEU A 50 -7.90 13.29 9.07
CA LEU A 50 -8.83 14.30 9.56
C LEU A 50 -8.91 14.30 11.08
N VAL A 51 -9.11 13.12 11.70
CA VAL A 51 -9.21 12.99 13.15
C VAL A 51 -7.91 13.40 13.84
N SER A 52 -6.76 12.95 13.33
CA SER A 52 -5.45 13.35 13.85
C SER A 52 -5.25 14.87 13.74
N GLY A 53 -5.59 15.47 12.60
CA GLY A 53 -5.53 16.92 12.41
C GLY A 53 -6.39 17.67 13.42
N LEU A 54 -7.62 17.22 13.66
CA LEU A 54 -8.51 17.83 14.66
C LEU A 54 -7.96 17.70 16.08
N LEU A 55 -7.44 16.53 16.45
CA LEU A 55 -6.83 16.31 17.76
C LEU A 55 -5.61 17.21 17.97
N LEU A 56 -4.77 17.38 16.95
CA LEU A 56 -3.63 18.29 16.99
C LEU A 56 -4.08 19.74 17.17
N LEU A 57 -5.07 20.20 16.40
CA LEU A 57 -5.64 21.54 16.55
C LEU A 57 -6.17 21.78 17.96
N LEU A 58 -6.90 20.82 18.53
CA LEU A 58 -7.42 20.89 19.90
C LEU A 58 -6.29 20.94 20.94
N ALA A 59 -5.25 20.12 20.77
CA ALA A 59 -4.09 20.12 21.67
C ALA A 59 -3.39 21.48 21.70
N PHE A 60 -3.18 22.12 20.54
CA PHE A 60 -2.59 23.45 20.48
C PHE A 60 -3.53 24.55 20.99
N ALA A 61 -4.84 24.43 20.78
CA ALA A 61 -5.82 25.40 21.26
C ALA A 61 -5.89 25.43 22.80
N ARG A 62 -5.86 24.26 23.46
CA ARG A 62 -5.91 24.15 24.93
C ARG A 62 -4.74 24.83 25.62
N LYS A 63 -3.53 24.79 25.04
CA LYS A 63 -2.34 25.46 25.60
C LYS A 63 -2.51 26.97 25.81
N LYS A 64 -3.42 27.63 25.09
CA LYS A 64 -3.68 29.08 25.23
C LYS A 64 -4.59 29.45 26.40
N THR A 65 -5.25 28.48 27.03
CA THR A 65 -6.25 28.75 28.09
C THR A 65 -5.64 28.74 29.50
N ASP A 66 -4.38 28.34 29.66
CA ASP A 66 -3.65 28.30 30.94
C ASP A 66 -2.78 29.57 31.17
N LEU A 67 -3.29 30.76 30.87
CA LEU A 67 -2.65 32.07 31.15
C LEU A 67 -3.51 32.90 32.11
#